data_AF-A4GR19-F1
#
_entry.id   AF-A4GR19-F1
#
_cell.length_a   1.000
_cell.length_b   1.000
_cell.length_c   1.000
_cell.angle_alpha   90.00
_cell.angle_beta   90.00
_cell.angle_gamma   90.00
#
_symmetry.space_group_name_H-M   'P 1'
#
loop_
_entity.id
_entity.type
_entity.pdbx_description
1 polymer ?
#
loop_
_entity_poly.entity_id
_entity_poly.type
_entity_poly.pdbx_seq_one_letter_code
_entity_poly.pdbx_strand_id
1 'polypeptide(L)'
;LGIIGAIGATVVALIALWRLDQLDGRGSIAQLLLRPFRPASSPGGMRRLIPASWRTFTLTDAVVIFGVLLWHVIGANSSDDGYILGMARVDDHAGYMSNYFRWFGSPEDPFG
;
A
#
# COMPACT_ATOMS: atom_id res chain seq x y z
N LEU A 1 -14.14 17.21 -12.23
CA LEU A 1 -14.82 17.41 -10.92
C LEU A 1 -15.33 16.11 -10.30
N GLY A 2 -16.01 15.23 -11.05
CA GLY A 2 -16.51 13.94 -10.52
C GLY A 2 -15.45 13.05 -9.86
N ILE A 3 -14.29 12.86 -10.51
CA ILE A 3 -13.16 12.08 -9.96
C ILE A 3 -12.68 12.63 -8.61
N ILE A 4 -12.42 13.94 -8.56
CA ILE A 4 -11.95 14.63 -7.35
C ILE A 4 -12.99 14.49 -6.23
N GLY A 5 -14.27 14.69 -6.54
CA GLY A 5 -15.37 14.53 -5.60
C GLY A 5 -15.47 13.09 -5.06
N ALA A 6 -15.34 12.08 -5.93
CA ALA A 6 -15.38 10.67 -5.53
C ALA A 6 -14.20 10.29 -4.62
N ILE A 7 -12.98 10.73 -4.94
CA ILE A 7 -11.79 10.51 -4.10
C ILE A 7 -11.99 11.19 -2.75
N GLY A 8 -12.40 12.47 -2.74
CA GLY A 8 -12.65 13.22 -1.51
C GLY A 8 -13.73 12.57 -0.65
N ALA A 9 -14.85 12.16 -1.24
CA ALA A 9 -15.93 11.45 -0.55
C ALA A 9 -15.45 10.11 0.03
N THR A 10 -14.60 9.38 -0.69
CA THR A 10 -14.01 8.11 -0.22
C THR A 10 -13.13 8.34 1.00
N VAL A 11 -12.26 9.36 0.97
CA VAL A 11 -11.41 9.73 2.11
C VAL A 11 -12.28 10.11 3.32
N VAL A 12 -13.30 10.95 3.12
CA VAL A 12 -14.23 11.34 4.18
C VAL A 12 -14.97 10.13 4.76
N ALA A 13 -15.44 9.21 3.90
CA ALA A 13 -16.11 7.98 4.32
C ALA A 13 -15.18 7.07 5.14
N LEU A 14 -13.92 6.90 4.73
CA LEU A 14 -12.93 6.12 5.49
C LEU A 14 -12.59 6.78 6.84
N ILE A 15 -12.52 8.10 6.90
CA ILE A 15 -12.32 8.84 8.16
C ILE A 15 -13.53 8.66 9.08
N ALA A 16 -14.75 8.78 8.55
CA ALA A 16 -15.99 8.56 9.32
C ALA A 16 -16.07 7.11 9.83
N LEU A 17 -15.70 6.14 8.99
CA LEU A 17 -15.63 4.73 9.38
C LEU A 17 -14.58 4.50 10.47
N TRP A 18 -13.40 5.10 10.35
CA TRP A 18 -12.36 5.06 11.38
C TRP A 18 -12.80 5.72 12.70
N ARG A 19 -13.64 6.76 12.65
CA ARG A 19 -14.27 7.36 13.84
C ARG A 19 -15.30 6.43 14.47
N LEU A 20 -16.08 5.72 13.65
CA LEU A 20 -17.05 4.74 14.11
C LEU A 20 -16.36 3.55 14.80
N ASP A 21 -15.26 3.04 14.23
CA ASP A 21 -14.44 1.96 14.83
C ASP A 21 -13.86 2.33 16.22
N GLN A 22 -13.70 3.63 16.52
CA GLN A 22 -13.26 4.08 17.84
C GLN A 22 -14.34 3.92 18.93
N LEU A 23 -15.62 3.81 18.55
CA LEU A 23 -16.73 3.61 19.48
C LEU A 23 -16.72 2.21 20.11
N ASP A 24 -16.04 1.24 19.49
CA ASP A 24 -15.85 -0.13 20.00
C ASP A 24 -14.89 -0.19 21.21
N GLY A 25 -14.41 0.97 21.69
CA GLY A 25 -13.56 1.05 22.88
C GLY A 25 -12.15 0.51 22.66
N ARG A 26 -11.71 0.30 21.42
CA ARG A 26 -10.35 -0.14 21.07
C ARG A 26 -9.42 1.01 20.68
N GLY A 27 -9.98 2.20 20.40
CA GLY A 27 -9.24 3.40 20.01
C GLY A 27 -8.45 4.08 21.14
N SER A 28 -7.39 4.81 20.76
CA SER A 28 -6.46 5.51 21.67
C SER A 28 -7.14 6.56 22.56
N ILE A 29 -8.16 7.28 22.07
CA ILE A 29 -8.88 8.32 22.82
C ILE A 29 -9.90 7.71 23.79
N ALA A 30 -10.66 6.70 23.36
CA ALA A 30 -11.57 5.96 24.24
C ALA A 30 -10.79 5.23 25.36
N GLN A 31 -9.55 4.80 25.09
CA GLN A 31 -8.64 4.30 26.12
C GLN A 31 -8.19 5.37 27.13
N LEU A 32 -8.01 6.62 26.69
CA LEU A 32 -7.64 7.72 27.58
C LEU A 32 -8.80 8.14 28.50
N LEU A 33 -10.03 8.16 27.98
CA LEU A 33 -11.21 8.64 28.69
C LEU A 33 -11.91 7.56 29.55
N LEU A 34 -11.92 6.29 29.12
CA LEU A 34 -12.62 5.19 29.81
C LEU A 34 -11.68 4.31 30.67
N ARG A 35 -10.41 4.72 30.86
CA ARG A 35 -9.42 3.99 31.68
C ARG A 35 -9.90 3.58 33.07
N PRO A 36 -10.65 4.41 33.84
CA PRO A 36 -11.06 4.03 35.20
C PRO A 36 -12.28 3.08 35.26
N PHE A 37 -13.01 2.87 34.16
CA PHE A 37 -14.24 2.07 34.13
C PHE A 37 -14.13 0.77 33.31
N ARG A 38 -12.95 0.40 32.81
CA ARG A 38 -12.80 -0.85 32.04
C ARG A 38 -12.76 -2.10 32.95
N PRO A 39 -13.52 -3.15 32.63
CA PRO A 39 -13.40 -4.44 33.29
C PRO A 39 -12.04 -5.10 32.96
N ALA A 40 -11.46 -5.80 33.93
CA ALA A 40 -10.14 -6.44 33.80
C ALA A 40 -10.03 -7.47 32.65
N SER A 41 -11.16 -7.92 32.10
CA SER A 41 -11.25 -8.87 30.98
C SER A 41 -11.26 -8.22 29.59
N SER A 42 -11.22 -6.88 29.48
CA SER A 42 -11.21 -6.20 28.18
C SER A 42 -9.80 -6.25 27.57
N PRO A 43 -9.60 -6.82 26.36
CA PRO A 43 -8.31 -6.76 25.67
C PRO A 43 -8.10 -5.36 25.08
N GLY A 44 -7.90 -4.38 25.96
CA GLY A 44 -7.70 -2.96 25.64
C GLY A 44 -6.22 -2.64 25.49
N GLY A 45 -5.58 -3.18 24.46
CA GLY A 45 -4.21 -2.85 24.11
C GLY A 45 -4.16 -1.86 22.95
N MET A 46 -3.49 -0.72 23.13
CA MET A 46 -3.05 0.14 22.02
C MET A 46 -2.24 -0.72 21.03
N ARG A 47 -2.75 -0.93 19.81
CA ARG A 47 -1.90 -1.52 18.76
C ARG A 47 -0.77 -0.53 18.50
N ARG A 48 0.46 -0.88 18.86
CA ARG A 48 1.63 -0.05 18.51
C ARG A 48 1.65 0.09 16.99
N LEU A 49 1.75 1.33 16.49
CA LEU A 49 1.88 1.60 15.05
C LEU A 49 3.08 0.86 14.46
N ILE A 50 4.16 0.75 15.24
CA ILE A 50 5.33 -0.04 14.92
C ILE A 50 5.47 -1.14 15.99
N PRO A 51 5.24 -2.42 15.64
CA PRO A 51 5.42 -3.55 16.54
C PRO A 51 6.84 -3.60 17.10
N ALA A 52 7.00 -4.11 18.33
CA ALA A 52 8.33 -4.26 18.93
C ALA A 52 9.25 -5.20 18.11
N SER A 53 8.65 -6.16 17.39
CA SER A 53 9.36 -7.07 16.48
C SER A 53 10.03 -6.38 15.29
N TRP A 54 9.58 -5.18 14.90
CA TRP A 54 10.25 -4.42 13.82
C TRP A 54 11.56 -3.79 14.26
N ARG A 55 11.86 -3.81 15.57
CA ARG A 55 13.11 -3.24 16.13
C ARG A 55 14.24 -4.26 16.21
N THR A 56 13.99 -5.53 15.87
CA THR A 56 15.00 -6.57 15.86
C THR A 56 15.54 -6.75 14.45
N PHE A 57 16.85 -6.92 14.33
CA PHE A 57 17.51 -7.29 13.09
C PHE A 57 18.14 -8.67 13.26
N THR A 58 17.80 -9.60 12.38
CA THR A 58 18.22 -11.00 12.44
C THR A 58 19.19 -11.34 11.32
N LEU A 59 19.93 -12.44 11.47
CA LEU A 59 20.81 -12.94 10.40
C LEU A 59 20.01 -13.31 9.14
N THR A 60 18.77 -13.79 9.31
CA THR A 60 17.84 -14.05 8.21
C THR A 60 17.55 -12.78 7.41
N ASP A 61 17.32 -11.65 8.08
CA ASP A 61 17.10 -10.36 7.40
C ASP A 61 18.32 -9.96 6.57
N ALA A 62 19.53 -10.13 7.12
CA ALA A 62 20.76 -9.84 6.41
C ALA A 62 20.93 -10.69 5.15
N VAL A 63 20.66 -12.00 5.24
CA VAL A 63 20.76 -12.93 4.10
C VAL A 63 19.72 -12.59 3.04
N VAL A 64 18.47 -12.29 3.42
CA VAL A 64 17.40 -11.92 2.48
C VAL A 64 17.74 -10.60 1.78
N ILE A 65 18.13 -9.57 2.54
CA ILE A 65 18.50 -8.26 1.97
C ILE A 65 19.68 -8.41 1.02
N PHE A 66 20.74 -9.11 1.45
CA PHE A 66 21.92 -9.33 0.60
C PHE A 66 21.56 -10.12 -0.66
N GLY A 67 20.76 -11.19 -0.53
CA GLY A 67 20.31 -12.00 -1.66
C GLY A 67 19.48 -11.19 -2.66
N VAL A 68 18.55 -10.36 -2.19
CA VAL A 68 17.74 -9.46 -3.04
C VAL A 68 18.62 -8.43 -3.73
N LEU A 69 19.55 -7.79 -3.02
CA LEU A 69 20.46 -6.80 -3.61
C LEU A 69 21.41 -7.42 -4.65
N LEU A 70 21.96 -8.60 -4.34
CA LEU A 70 22.81 -9.32 -5.28
C LEU A 70 22.02 -9.69 -6.54
N TRP A 71 20.84 -10.30 -6.36
CA TRP A 71 19.97 -10.65 -7.48
C TRP A 71 19.52 -9.43 -8.28
N HIS A 72 19.26 -8.28 -7.65
CA HIS A 72 18.90 -7.06 -8.35
C HIS A 72 20.01 -6.58 -9.32
N VAL A 73 21.27 -6.82 -8.99
CA VAL A 73 22.42 -6.36 -9.80
C VAL A 73 22.82 -7.38 -10.87
N ILE A 74 22.82 -8.67 -10.56
CA ILE A 74 23.34 -9.73 -11.46
C ILE A 74 22.29 -10.76 -11.90
N GLY A 75 21.06 -10.65 -11.40
CA GLY A 75 19.98 -11.58 -11.69
C GLY A 75 19.44 -11.41 -13.11
N ALA A 76 18.75 -12.46 -13.58
CA ALA A 76 18.07 -12.42 -14.86
C ALA A 76 16.80 -11.56 -14.79
N ASN A 77 16.55 -10.82 -15.87
CA ASN A 77 15.32 -10.07 -16.10
C ASN A 77 14.19 -10.98 -16.59
N SER A 78 12.96 -10.46 -16.64
CA SER A 78 11.81 -11.13 -17.24
C SER A 78 11.80 -10.99 -18.77
N SER A 79 11.00 -11.80 -19.46
CA SER A 79 10.81 -11.69 -20.92
C SER A 79 10.14 -10.39 -21.33
N ASP A 80 9.34 -9.82 -20.45
CA ASP A 80 8.44 -8.69 -20.78
C ASP A 80 9.01 -7.32 -20.35
N ASP A 81 10.19 -7.29 -19.71
CA ASP A 81 10.77 -6.05 -19.20
C ASP A 81 11.06 -5.04 -20.33
N GLY A 82 11.57 -5.52 -21.47
CA GLY A 82 11.78 -4.70 -22.66
C GLY A 82 10.47 -4.25 -23.32
N TYR A 83 9.44 -5.09 -23.26
CA TYR A 83 8.12 -4.80 -23.80
C TYR A 83 7.46 -3.65 -23.01
N ILE A 84 7.38 -3.79 -21.68
CA ILE A 84 6.76 -2.80 -20.78
C ILE A 84 7.57 -1.50 -20.78
N LEU A 85 8.90 -1.57 -20.72
CA LEU A 85 9.76 -0.39 -20.79
C LEU A 85 9.60 0.36 -22.12
N GLY A 86 9.40 -0.37 -23.23
CA GLY A 86 9.13 0.22 -24.54
C GLY A 86 7.84 1.02 -24.55
N MET A 87 6.74 0.44 -24.05
CA MET A 87 5.44 1.13 -23.94
C MET A 87 5.52 2.36 -23.02
N ALA A 88 6.15 2.23 -21.86
CA ALA A 88 6.31 3.34 -20.91
C ALA A 88 7.15 4.50 -21.46
N ARG A 89 8.12 4.23 -22.33
CA ARG A 89 8.97 5.28 -22.95
C ARG A 89 8.24 6.15 -23.96
N VAL A 90 7.17 5.64 -24.57
CA VAL A 90 6.43 6.34 -25.63
C VAL A 90 5.09 6.90 -25.15
N ASP A 91 4.59 6.45 -24.00
CA ASP A 91 3.30 6.86 -23.41
C ASP A 91 3.14 8.38 -23.34
N ASP A 92 4.12 9.09 -22.76
CA ASP A 92 4.09 10.56 -22.66
C ASP A 92 3.92 11.26 -24.03
N HIS A 93 4.53 10.71 -25.09
CA HIS A 93 4.42 11.27 -26.45
C HIS A 93 3.11 10.84 -27.14
N ALA A 94 2.60 9.65 -26.84
CA ALA A 94 1.33 9.14 -27.36
C ALA A 94 0.12 9.82 -26.68
N GLY A 95 0.29 10.27 -25.43
CA GLY A 95 -0.74 10.89 -24.61
C GLY A 95 -1.68 9.90 -23.91
N TYR A 96 -1.39 8.61 -23.97
CA TYR A 96 -2.10 7.51 -23.31
C TYR A 96 -1.29 6.20 -23.39
N MET A 97 -1.53 5.29 -22.46
CA MET A 97 -0.79 4.03 -22.36
C MET A 97 -1.22 3.06 -23.47
N SER A 98 -0.60 3.17 -24.64
CA SER A 98 -0.88 2.32 -25.80
C SER A 98 -0.22 0.95 -25.67
N ASN A 99 -0.94 -0.10 -26.05
CA ASN A 99 -0.28 -1.36 -26.41
C ASN A 99 0.54 -1.12 -27.69
N TYR A 100 1.84 -0.90 -27.50
CA TYR A 100 2.67 -0.34 -28.58
C TYR A 100 2.95 -1.35 -29.69
N PHE A 101 3.11 -2.62 -29.33
CA PHE A 101 3.58 -3.65 -30.27
C PHE A 101 2.45 -4.48 -30.88
N ARG A 102 1.23 -4.40 -30.35
CA ARG A 102 0.08 -5.20 -30.78
C ARG A 102 -1.22 -4.38 -30.66
N TRP A 103 -2.32 -4.95 -31.15
CA TRP A 103 -3.67 -4.38 -31.01
C TRP A 103 -3.84 -2.95 -31.55
N PHE A 104 -3.10 -2.61 -32.61
CA PHE A 104 -3.29 -1.38 -33.39
C PHE A 104 -3.27 -0.08 -32.56
N GLY A 105 -2.47 -0.05 -31.49
CA GLY A 105 -2.39 1.11 -30.59
C GLY A 105 -3.58 1.27 -29.65
N SER A 106 -4.42 0.23 -29.49
CA SER A 106 -5.42 0.20 -28.41
C SER A 106 -4.74 0.47 -27.07
N PRO A 107 -5.36 1.24 -26.16
CA PRO A 107 -4.82 1.42 -24.82
C PRO A 107 -4.78 0.08 -24.06
N GLU A 108 -3.88 -0.01 -23.08
CA GLU A 108 -3.88 -1.10 -22.08
C GLU A 108 -5.08 -1.00 -21.11
N ASP A 109 -5.79 0.15 -21.13
CA ASP A 109 -7.02 0.37 -20.36
C ASP A 109 -8.06 -0.73 -20.62
N PRO A 110 -8.68 -1.29 -19.55
CA PRO A 110 -8.81 -0.72 -18.22
C PRO A 110 -7.67 -1.04 -17.23
N PHE A 111 -6.58 -1.65 -17.71
CA PHE A 111 -5.41 -2.00 -16.90
C PHE A 111 -4.20 -1.14 -17.30
N GLY A 112 -3.16 -1.14 -16.48
CA GLY A 112 -1.93 -0.39 -16.70
C GLY A 112 -0.72 -1.20 -16.31
#